data_AF-A0A7C3B9J3-F1
#
_entry.id   AF-A0A7C3B9J3-F1
#
_cell.length_a   1.000
_cell.length_b   1.000
_cell.length_c   1.000
_cell.angle_alpha   90.00
_cell.angle_beta   90.00
_cell.angle_gamma   90.00
#
_symmetry.space_group_name_H-M   'P 1'
#
loop_
_entity.id
_entity.type
_entity.pdbx_description
1 polymer ?
#
loop_
_entity_poly.entity_id
_entity_poly.type
_entity_poly.pdbx_seq_one_letter_code
_entity_poly.pdbx_strand_id
1 'polypeptide(L)' 'MTSRPIVTLVTWVFAPDWLTIEEAAMLVGHDEDQVREWAELGYVDAELVNGQWLIDKESLRDFQEALFEVIDD' A
#
# COMPACT_ATOMS: atom_id res chain seq x y z
N MET A 1 4.51 -15.38 16.20
CA MET A 1 3.11 -15.18 15.78
C MET A 1 2.88 -13.69 15.72
N THR A 2 3.17 -13.05 14.59
CA THR A 2 2.91 -11.61 14.44
C THR A 2 1.43 -11.49 14.10
N SER A 3 0.63 -10.99 15.06
CA SER A 3 -0.78 -10.69 14.80
C SER A 3 -0.82 -9.57 13.77
N ARG A 4 -1.26 -9.85 12.55
CA ARG A 4 -1.51 -8.79 11.56
C ARG A 4 -2.60 -7.87 12.11
N PRO A 5 -2.39 -6.54 12.15
CA PRO A 5 -3.42 -5.61 12.61
C PRO A 5 -4.64 -5.74 11.70
N ILE A 6 -5.85 -5.67 12.27
CA ILE A 6 -7.08 -5.59 11.48
C ILE A 6 -7.13 -4.18 10.88
N VAL A 7 -6.77 -4.07 9.60
CA VAL A 7 -6.92 -2.83 8.85
C VAL A 7 -8.40 -2.68 8.47
N THR A 8 -8.98 -1.54 8.83
CA THR A 8 -10.38 -1.23 8.54
C THR A 8 -10.46 0.00 7.64
N LEU A 9 -11.63 0.26 7.03
CA LEU A 9 -11.90 1.52 6.32
C LEU A 9 -11.52 2.75 7.15
N VAL A 10 -11.69 2.69 8.47
CA VAL A 10 -11.32 3.78 9.39
C VAL A 10 -9.80 3.99 9.39
N THR A 11 -9.01 2.91 9.35
CA THR A 11 -7.55 2.98 9.29
C THR A 11 -7.08 3.69 8.03
N TRP A 12 -7.70 3.42 6.89
CA TRP A 12 -7.41 4.09 5.61
C TRP A 12 -7.76 5.58 5.64
N VAL A 13 -8.91 5.94 6.22
CA VAL A 13 -9.36 7.35 6.30
C VAL A 13 -8.38 8.23 7.09
N PHE A 14 -7.74 7.69 8.12
CA PHE A 14 -6.78 8.43 8.94
C PHE A 14 -5.33 8.31 8.50
N ALA A 15 -5.03 7.48 7.49
CA ALA A 15 -3.69 7.35 6.97
C ALA A 15 -3.28 8.62 6.18
N PRO A 16 -2.00 9.03 6.24
CA PRO A 16 -1.52 10.17 5.46
C PRO A 16 -1.67 9.90 3.95
N ASP A 17 -1.72 10.97 3.15
CA ASP A 17 -1.87 10.83 1.69
C ASP A 17 -0.63 10.21 1.05
N TRP A 18 0.55 10.44 1.65
CA TRP A 18 1.80 9.81 1.27
C TRP A 18 2.26 8.83 2.36
N LEU A 19 2.39 7.57 1.99
CA LEU A 19 2.69 6.46 2.88
C LEU A 19 4.13 5.98 2.70
N THR A 20 4.81 5.70 3.79
CA THR A 20 6.04 4.92 3.73
C THR A 20 5.76 3.48 3.26
N ILE A 21 6.78 2.77 2.78
CA ILE A 21 6.67 1.35 2.42
C ILE A 21 6.11 0.52 3.59
N GLU A 22 6.54 0.80 4.81
CA GLU A 22 6.05 0.12 6.03
C GLU A 22 4.54 0.37 6.26
N GLU A 23 4.10 1.62 6.17
CA GLU A 23 2.69 1.98 6.34
C GLU A 23 1.80 1.39 5.24
N ALA A 24 2.26 1.46 3.99
CA ALA A 24 1.58 0.87 2.84
C ALA A 24 1.46 -0.66 2.98
N ALA A 25 2.55 -1.34 3.38
CA ALA A 25 2.56 -2.78 3.68
C ALA A 25 1.57 -3.16 4.77
N MET A 26 1.51 -2.38 5.85
CA MET A 26 0.52 -2.57 6.90
C MET A 26 -0.91 -2.44 6.38
N LEU A 27 -1.20 -1.42 5.58
CA LEU A 27 -2.55 -1.12 5.08
C LEU A 27 -3.07 -2.17 4.09
N VAL A 28 -2.24 -2.61 3.16
CA VAL A 28 -2.63 -3.61 2.15
C VAL A 28 -2.48 -5.05 2.64
N GLY A 29 -1.74 -5.28 3.72
CA GLY A 29 -1.53 -6.61 4.29
C GLY A 29 -0.52 -7.47 3.52
N HIS A 30 0.36 -6.83 2.73
CA HIS A 30 1.48 -7.45 2.01
C HIS A 30 2.81 -7.10 2.66
N ASP A 31 3.87 -7.81 2.29
CA ASP A 31 5.22 -7.56 2.79
C ASP A 31 5.85 -6.31 2.14
N GLU A 32 6.75 -5.63 2.86
CA GLU A 32 7.40 -4.41 2.40
C GLU A 32 8.13 -4.56 1.05
N ASP A 33 8.74 -5.72 0.81
CA ASP A 33 9.42 -6.00 -0.46
C ASP A 33 8.45 -6.04 -1.63
N GLN A 34 7.24 -6.58 -1.42
CA GLN A 34 6.20 -6.63 -2.43
C GLN A 34 5.67 -5.22 -2.75
N VAL A 35 5.47 -4.40 -1.71
CA VAL A 35 5.02 -3.01 -1.85
C VAL A 35 6.09 -2.15 -2.52
N ARG A 36 7.36 -2.37 -2.20
CA ARG A 36 8.49 -1.72 -2.88
C ARG A 36 8.55 -2.10 -4.36
N GLU A 37 8.37 -3.38 -4.68
CA GLU A 37 8.29 -3.83 -6.07
C GLU A 37 7.15 -3.11 -6.82
N TRP A 38 6.00 -2.89 -6.19
CA TRP A 38 4.89 -2.15 -6.81
C TRP A 38 5.23 -0.70 -7.15
N ALA A 39 5.94 -0.02 -6.24
CA ALA A 39 6.43 1.33 -6.49
C ALA A 39 7.49 1.36 -7.61
N GLU A 40 8.43 0.41 -7.60
CA GLU A 40 9.52 0.34 -8.58
C GLU A 40 9.02 -0.02 -10.00
N LEU A 41 8.00 -0.86 -10.10
CA LEU A 41 7.37 -1.25 -11.36
C LEU A 41 6.31 -0.25 -11.85
N GLY A 42 5.96 0.75 -11.05
CA GLY A 42 4.96 1.77 -11.38
C GLY A 42 3.52 1.25 -11.37
N TYR A 43 3.24 0.22 -10.56
CA TYR A 43 1.86 -0.26 -10.34
C TYR A 43 1.07 0.68 -9.43
N VAL A 44 1.77 1.42 -8.57
CA VAL A 44 1.24 2.48 -7.72
C VAL A 44 2.04 3.75 -7.93
N ASP A 45 1.40 4.90 -7.76
CA ASP A 45 2.08 6.18 -7.79
C ASP A 45 2.99 6.30 -6.56
N ALA A 46 4.27 6.57 -6.81
CA ALA A 46 5.27 6.68 -5.75
C ALA A 46 6.34 7.73 -6.09
N GLU A 47 6.80 8.43 -5.06
CA GLU A 47 7.88 9.41 -5.13
C GLU A 47 9.06 9.00 -4.25
N LEU A 48 10.28 9.19 -4.77
CA LEU A 48 11.51 8.99 -4.00
C LEU A 48 11.95 10.32 -3.38
N VAL A 49 11.64 10.51 -2.10
CA VAL A 49 11.95 11.74 -1.35
C VAL A 49 13.00 11.44 -0.30
N ASN A 50 14.14 12.13 -0.36
CA ASN A 50 15.27 11.93 0.57
C ASN A 50 15.76 10.48 0.67
N GLY A 51 15.68 9.71 -0.43
CA GLY A 51 16.09 8.30 -0.45
C GLY A 51 15.07 7.33 0.14
N GLN A 52 13.86 7.78 0.43
CA GLN A 52 12.75 6.95 0.89
C GLN A 52 11.59 6.99 -0.12
N TRP A 53 11.06 5.82 -0.45
CA TRP A 53 9.86 5.72 -1.27
C TRP A 53 8.63 6.11 -0.45
N LEU A 54 7.85 7.03 -1.01
CA LEU A 54 6.54 7.43 -0.52
C LEU A 54 5.50 7.04 -1.56
N ILE A 55 4.51 6.26 -1.16
CA ILE A 55 3.43 5.74 -2.01
C ILE A 55 2.20 6.61 -1.81
N ASP A 56 1.55 6.98 -2.91
CA ASP A 56 0.26 7.64 -2.84
C ASP A 56 -0.83 6.68 -2.34
N LYS A 57 -1.55 7.10 -1.31
CA LYS A 57 -2.59 6.31 -0.65
C LYS A 57 -3.77 5.98 -1.56
N GLU A 58 -4.20 6.91 -2.41
CA GLU A 58 -5.35 6.68 -3.30
C GLU A 58 -4.97 5.67 -4.38
N SER A 59 -3.82 5.85 -5.01
CA SER A 59 -3.28 4.91 -6.00
C SER A 59 -3.11 3.49 -5.43
N LEU A 60 -2.57 3.37 -4.21
CA LEU A 60 -2.43 2.09 -3.52
C LEU A 60 -3.79 1.41 -3.24
N ARG A 61 -4.80 2.20 -2.86
CA ARG A 61 -6.14 1.69 -2.61
C ARG A 61 -6.80 1.20 -3.90
N ASP A 62 -6.72 1.99 -4.96
CA ASP A 62 -7.30 1.63 -6.26
C ASP A 62 -6.65 0.34 -6.80
N PHE A 63 -5.33 0.22 -6.66
CA PHE A 63 -4.60 -1.00 -7.02
C PHE A 63 -5.05 -2.21 -6.19
N GLN A 64 -5.27 -2.04 -4.89
CA GLN A 64 -5.79 -3.10 -4.03
C GLN A 64 -7.21 -3.53 -4.44
N GLU A 65 -8.10 -2.59 -4.72
CA GLU A 65 -9.46 -2.88 -5.18
C GLU A 65 -9.45 -3.64 -6.51
N ALA A 66 -8.59 -3.24 -7.46
CA ALA A 66 -8.40 -3.93 -8.74
C ALA A 66 -7.83 -5.35 -8.58
N LEU A 67 -6.90 -5.57 -7.65
CA LEU A 67 -6.37 -6.90 -7.34
C LEU A 67 -7.44 -7.86 -6.82
N PHE A 68 -8.38 -7.37 -5.98
CA PHE A 68 -9.49 -8.19 -5.49
C PHE A 68 -10.48 -8.55 -6.58
N GLU A 69 -10.75 -7.64 -7.52
CA GLU A 69 -11.69 -7.88 -8.62
C GLU A 69 -11.22 -9.00 -9.57
N VAL A 70 -9.90 -9.18 -9.74
CA VAL A 70 -9.33 -10.24 -10.61
C VAL A 70 -9.42 -11.64 -9.99
N ILE A 71 -9.61 -11.76 -8.67
CA ILE A 71 -9.59 -13.05 -7.95
C ILE A 71 -11.00 -13.68 -7.84
N ASP A 72 -12.07 -12.92 -8.12
CA ASP A 72 -13.47 -13.37 -7.94
C ASP A 72 -14.11 -14.00 -9.22
N ASP A 73 -13.34 -14.24 -10.30
CA ASP A 73 -13.80 -14.91 -11.55
C ASP A 73 -13.20 -16.31 -11.78
#